data_AF-A0A522E3Y5-F1
#
_entry.id   AF-A0A522E3Y5-F1
#
_cell.length_a   1.000
_cell.length_b   1.000
_cell.length_c   1.000
_cell.angle_alpha   90.00
_cell.angle_beta   90.00
_cell.angle_gamma   90.00
#
_symmetry.space_group_name_H-M   'P 1'
#
loop_
_entity.id
_entity.type
_entity.pdbx_description
1 polymer ?
#
loop_
_entity_poly.entity_id
_entity_poly.type
_entity_poly.pdbx_seq_one_letter_code
_entity_poly.pdbx_strand_id
1 'polypeptide(L)'
;MTKAKVLIHHHAKLIFWSSASVIALSLVFYVIAVNATVRNVAHRQKVSAELATLSSQVGELEFKYISLKNTITLSLARSMGFRTVSEPQFVSRKSGVALAETASSRAQ
;
A
#
# COMPACT_ATOMS: atom_id res chain seq x y z
N MET A 1 68.52 4.24 28.02
CA MET A 1 67.27 3.56 28.46
C MET A 1 66.00 4.42 28.37
N THR A 2 66.07 5.72 28.09
CA THR A 2 64.90 6.63 28.05
C THR A 2 64.02 6.49 26.80
N LYS A 3 64.60 6.24 25.61
CA LYS A 3 63.84 6.13 24.35
C LYS A 3 62.85 4.95 24.32
N ALA A 4 63.22 3.81 24.92
CA ALA A 4 62.36 2.62 24.98
C ALA A 4 61.09 2.83 25.83
N LYS A 5 61.20 3.57 26.94
CA LYS A 5 60.04 3.89 27.80
C LYS A 5 59.02 4.78 27.10
N VAL A 6 59.49 5.75 26.29
CA VAL A 6 58.61 6.66 25.55
C VAL A 6 57.83 5.93 24.46
N LEU A 7 58.46 4.98 23.77
CA LEU A 7 57.82 4.19 22.71
C LEU A 7 56.64 3.37 23.25
N ILE A 8 56.86 2.64 24.35
CA ILE A 8 55.85 1.79 24.99
C ILE A 8 54.65 2.62 25.48
N HIS A 9 54.91 3.78 26.07
CA HIS A 9 53.87 4.66 26.61
C HIS A 9 52.97 5.23 25.50
N HIS A 10 53.55 5.54 24.34
CA HIS A 10 52.80 6.03 23.18
C HIS A 10 51.88 4.94 22.61
N HIS A 11 52.38 3.71 22.44
CA HIS A 11 51.56 2.59 21.94
C HIS A 11 50.42 2.24 22.90
N ALA A 12 50.68 2.22 24.21
CA ALA A 12 49.64 1.96 25.21
C ALA A 12 48.52 3.01 25.19
N LYS A 13 48.88 4.29 25.04
CA LYS A 13 47.91 5.40 24.96
C LYS A 13 47.06 5.31 23.70
N LEU A 14 47.66 4.98 22.55
CA LEU A 14 46.91 4.79 21.30
C LEU A 14 45.91 3.64 21.37
N ILE A 15 46.32 2.49 21.94
CA ILE A 15 45.44 1.32 22.12
C ILE A 15 44.28 1.67 23.05
N PHE A 16 44.55 2.36 24.16
CA PHE A 16 43.51 2.77 25.09
C PHE A 16 42.48 3.70 24.42
N TRP A 17 42.94 4.71 23.68
CA TRP A 17 42.06 5.63 22.98
C TRP A 17 41.31 4.99 21.81
N SER A 18 41.91 4.03 21.10
CA SER A 18 41.21 3.31 20.04
C SER A 18 40.09 2.44 20.60
N SER A 19 40.35 1.70 21.70
CA SER A 19 39.32 0.93 22.40
C SER A 19 38.20 1.83 22.94
N ALA A 20 38.54 2.96 23.56
CA ALA A 20 37.55 3.92 24.03
C ALA A 20 36.70 4.50 22.88
N SER A 21 37.33 4.81 21.74
CA SER A 21 36.63 5.29 20.55
C SER A 21 35.68 4.24 19.96
N VAL A 22 36.08 2.97 19.92
CA VAL A 22 35.23 1.87 19.44
C VAL A 22 34.01 1.70 20.34
N ILE A 23 34.20 1.76 21.65
CA ILE A 23 33.09 1.67 22.61
C ILE A 23 32.12 2.85 22.44
N ALA A 24 32.65 4.07 22.32
CA ALA A 24 31.84 5.26 22.10
C ALA A 24 31.05 5.17 20.78
N LEU A 25 31.71 4.76 19.70
CA LEU A 25 31.07 4.57 18.39
C LEU A 25 29.97 3.50 18.45
N SER A 26 30.23 2.38 19.13
CA SER A 26 29.25 1.32 19.34
C SER A 26 28.01 1.83 20.08
N LEU A 27 28.20 2.66 21.10
CA LEU A 27 27.10 3.24 21.87
C LEU A 27 26.24 4.18 21.01
N VAL A 28 26.87 5.04 20.21
CA VAL A 28 26.16 5.95 19.30
C VAL A 28 25.38 5.15 18.26
N PHE A 29 26.01 4.14 17.67
CA PHE A 29 25.36 3.27 16.69
C PHE A 29 24.16 2.53 17.29
N TYR A 30 24.30 2.03 18.51
CA TYR A 30 23.22 1.37 19.23
C TYR A 30 22.00 2.28 19.40
N VAL A 31 22.18 3.52 19.87
CA VAL A 31 21.08 4.47 20.05
C VAL A 31 20.38 4.79 18.72
N ILE A 32 21.15 5.01 17.65
CA ILE A 32 20.60 5.28 16.31
C ILE A 32 19.81 4.07 15.80
N ALA A 33 20.37 2.86 15.92
CA ALA A 33 19.73 1.64 15.44
C ALA A 33 18.43 1.33 16.20
N VAL A 34 18.41 1.52 17.53
CA VAL A 34 17.19 1.36 18.34
C VAL A 34 16.14 2.39 17.92
N ASN A 35 16.51 3.66 17.80
CA ASN A 35 15.57 4.70 17.36
C ASN A 35 15.01 4.45 15.96
N ALA A 36 15.85 4.01 15.01
CA ALA A 36 15.43 3.65 13.68
C ALA A 36 14.47 2.45 13.69
N THR A 37 14.76 1.43 14.50
CA THR A 37 13.93 0.23 14.64
C THR A 37 12.57 0.57 15.24
N VAL A 38 12.53 1.35 16.32
CA VAL A 38 11.27 1.78 16.97
C VAL A 38 10.41 2.58 16.00
N ARG A 39 10.98 3.53 15.26
CA ARG A 39 10.24 4.30 14.25
C ARG A 39 9.72 3.42 13.14
N ASN A 40 10.54 2.52 12.60
CA ASN A 40 10.13 1.63 11.52
C ASN A 40 8.98 0.70 11.94
N VAL A 41 9.08 0.12 13.15
CA VAL A 41 8.02 -0.72 13.72
C VAL A 41 6.74 0.09 13.96
N ALA A 42 6.83 1.29 14.52
CA ALA A 42 5.68 2.15 14.75
C ALA A 42 4.99 2.59 13.44
N HIS A 43 5.76 2.92 12.40
CA HIS A 43 5.22 3.23 11.07
C HIS A 43 4.53 2.02 10.45
N ARG A 44 5.17 0.85 10.50
CA ARG A 44 4.57 -0.40 10.02
C ARG A 44 3.26 -0.70 10.75
N GLN A 45 3.22 -0.51 12.06
CA GLN A 45 2.03 -0.76 12.86
C GLN A 45 0.87 0.17 12.49
N LYS A 46 1.15 1.48 12.27
CA LYS A 46 0.14 2.44 11.81
C LYS A 46 -0.43 2.05 10.44
N VAL A 47 0.44 1.73 9.49
CA VAL A 47 0.03 1.31 8.14
C VAL A 47 -0.79 0.02 8.19
N SER A 48 -0.41 -0.96 9.03
CA SER A 48 -1.20 -2.18 9.22
C SER A 48 -2.58 -1.91 9.82
N ALA A 49 -2.70 -0.97 10.76
CA ALA A 49 -3.98 -0.59 11.35
C ALA A 49 -4.89 0.13 10.33
N GLU A 50 -4.32 1.02 9.51
CA GLU A 50 -5.04 1.68 8.41
C GLU A 50 -5.51 0.68 7.37
N LEU A 51 -4.67 -0.29 6.98
CA LEU A 51 -5.05 -1.38 6.07
C LEU A 51 -6.18 -2.24 6.63
N ALA A 52 -6.14 -2.59 7.92
CA ALA A 52 -7.21 -3.34 8.57
C ALA A 52 -8.54 -2.56 8.56
N THR A 53 -8.47 -1.25 8.83
CA THR A 53 -9.63 -0.35 8.79
C THR A 53 -10.22 -0.27 7.39
N LEU A 54 -9.37 -0.06 6.38
CA LEU A 54 -9.79 0.01 4.98
C LEU A 54 -10.41 -1.31 4.51
N SER A 55 -9.80 -2.45 4.88
CA SER A 55 -10.33 -3.77 4.56
C SER A 55 -11.71 -4.01 5.18
N SER A 56 -11.93 -3.55 6.42
CA SER A 56 -13.24 -3.62 7.06
C SER A 56 -14.28 -2.76 6.33
N GLN A 57 -13.91 -1.55 5.91
CA GLN A 57 -14.81 -0.67 5.15
C GLN A 57 -15.19 -1.27 3.79
N VAL A 58 -14.22 -1.88 3.09
CA VAL A 58 -14.49 -2.60 1.84
C VAL A 58 -15.43 -3.77 2.08
N GLY A 59 -15.20 -4.58 3.12
CA GLY A 59 -16.09 -5.69 3.46
C GLY A 59 -17.52 -5.24 3.79
N GLU A 60 -17.68 -4.13 4.51
CA GLU A 60 -18.99 -3.54 4.76
C GLU A 60 -19.67 -3.10 3.45
N LEU A 61 -18.91 -2.49 2.54
CA LEU A 61 -19.43 -2.03 1.25
C LEU A 61 -19.84 -3.20 0.35
N GLU A 62 -19.04 -4.26 0.33
CA GLU A 62 -19.36 -5.51 -0.37
C GLU A 62 -20.63 -6.15 0.20
N PHE A 63 -20.76 -6.19 1.51
CA PHE A 63 -21.98 -6.69 2.16
C PHE A 63 -23.22 -5.88 1.78
N LYS A 64 -23.10 -4.53 1.79
CA LYS A 64 -24.18 -3.63 1.34
C LYS A 64 -24.53 -3.86 -0.12
N TYR A 65 -23.52 -4.00 -0.99
CA TYR A 65 -23.71 -4.26 -2.41
C TYR A 65 -24.41 -5.60 -2.66
N ILE A 66 -23.97 -6.67 -2.01
CA ILE A 66 -24.58 -7.99 -2.10
C ILE A 66 -26.03 -7.94 -1.59
N SER A 67 -26.28 -7.29 -0.47
CA SER A 67 -27.63 -7.13 0.09
C SER A 67 -28.56 -6.39 -0.87
N LEU A 68 -28.07 -5.31 -1.48
CA LEU A 68 -28.84 -4.55 -2.47
C LEU A 68 -29.08 -5.37 -3.74
N LYS A 69 -28.07 -6.08 -4.23
CA LYS A 69 -28.19 -6.98 -5.40
C LYS A 69 -29.20 -8.10 -5.14
N ASN A 70 -29.20 -8.68 -3.94
CA ASN A 70 -30.16 -9.72 -3.55
C ASN A 70 -31.59 -9.18 -3.43
N THR A 71 -31.75 -7.87 -3.24
CA THR A 71 -33.07 -7.22 -3.23
C THR A 71 -33.64 -7.11 -4.65
N ILE A 72 -32.81 -7.12 -5.69
CA ILE A 72 -33.25 -7.13 -7.10
C ILE A 72 -33.74 -8.54 -7.46
N THR A 73 -34.97 -8.85 -7.06
CA THR A 73 -35.63 -10.12 -7.34
C THR A 73 -36.72 -9.96 -8.41
N LEU A 74 -37.10 -11.07 -9.05
CA LEU A 74 -38.24 -11.10 -9.98
C LEU A 74 -39.55 -10.67 -9.30
N SER A 75 -39.70 -10.96 -8.00
CA SER A 75 -40.86 -10.50 -7.23
C SER A 75 -40.88 -8.98 -7.07
N LEU A 76 -39.73 -8.36 -6.79
CA LEU A 76 -39.59 -6.91 -6.77
C LEU A 76 -39.90 -6.31 -8.16
N ALA A 77 -39.34 -6.88 -9.23
CA ALA A 77 -39.62 -6.42 -10.60
C ALA A 77 -41.12 -6.49 -10.95
N ARG A 78 -41.80 -7.59 -10.60
CA ARG A 78 -43.26 -7.70 -10.78
C ARG A 78 -44.03 -6.69 -9.94
N SER A 79 -43.60 -6.41 -8.70
CA SER A 79 -44.22 -5.40 -7.83
C SER A 79 -44.06 -3.97 -8.37
N MET A 80 -42.96 -3.68 -9.07
CA MET A 80 -42.74 -2.41 -9.76
C MET A 80 -43.50 -2.31 -11.10
N GLY A 81 -44.30 -3.31 -11.46
CA GLY A 81 -45.11 -3.31 -12.69
C GLY A 81 -44.39 -3.86 -13.92
N PHE A 82 -43.16 -4.36 -13.80
CA PHE A 82 -42.48 -5.04 -14.90
C PHE A 82 -43.16 -6.37 -15.21
N ARG A 83 -43.37 -6.63 -16.51
CA ARG A 83 -43.99 -7.85 -17.02
C ARG A 83 -42.97 -8.64 -17.82
N THR A 84 -42.97 -9.97 -17.66
CA THR A 84 -42.11 -10.84 -18.45
C THR A 84 -42.56 -10.79 -19.91
N VAL A 85 -41.66 -10.37 -20.81
CA VAL A 85 -41.94 -10.25 -22.24
C VAL A 85 -41.78 -11.62 -22.90
N SER A 86 -42.81 -12.10 -23.61
CA SER A 86 -42.80 -13.44 -24.23
C SER A 86 -42.06 -13.48 -25.58
N GLU A 87 -41.95 -12.35 -26.28
CA GLU A 87 -41.18 -12.19 -27.51
C GLU A 87 -40.26 -10.96 -27.39
N PRO A 88 -39.00 -11.14 -26.97
CA PRO A 88 -38.06 -10.03 -26.86
C PRO A 88 -37.67 -9.53 -28.27
N GLN A 89 -37.99 -8.27 -28.57
CA GLN A 89 -37.55 -7.62 -29.79
C GLN A 89 -36.11 -7.13 -29.61
N PHE A 90 -35.15 -7.90 -30.12
CA PHE A 90 -33.73 -7.53 -30.05
C PHE A 90 -33.40 -6.48 -31.10
N VAL A 91 -32.97 -5.29 -30.66
CA VAL A 91 -32.47 -4.25 -31.57
C VAL A 91 -30.98 -4.49 -31.78
N SER A 92 -30.59 -5.01 -32.95
CA SER A 92 -29.16 -5.12 -33.28
C SER A 92 -28.63 -3.74 -33.67
N ARG A 93 -27.60 -3.27 -32.97
CA ARG A 93 -26.84 -2.10 -33.41
C ARG A 93 -25.93 -2.57 -34.54
N LYS A 94 -26.14 -2.10 -35.77
CA LYS A 94 -25.15 -2.27 -36.85
C LYS A 94 -23.82 -1.68 -36.36
N SER A 95 -22.78 -2.49 -36.26
CA SER A 95 -21.44 -2.05 -35.85
C SER A 95 -20.75 -1.09 -36.83
N GLY A 96 -21.45 -0.64 -37.89
CA GLY A 96 -20.91 0.25 -38.92
C GLY A 96 -21.07 1.75 -38.66
N VAL A 97 -21.87 2.18 -37.68
CA VAL A 97 -22.13 3.63 -37.49
C VAL A 97 -21.00 4.33 -36.72
N ALA A 98 -20.29 3.63 -35.83
CA ALA A 98 -19.17 4.22 -35.07
C ALA A 98 -17.90 4.45 -35.92
N LEU A 99 -17.79 3.83 -37.10
CA LEU A 99 -16.63 3.99 -37.99
C LEU A 99 -16.89 4.92 -39.18
N ALA A 100 -18.15 5.17 -39.53
CA ALA A 100 -18.51 6.06 -40.65
C ALA A 100 -18.37 7.56 -40.28
N GLU A 101 -18.68 7.93 -39.03
CA GLU A 101 -18.62 9.32 -38.58
C GLU A 101 -17.18 9.83 -38.47
N THR A 102 -16.25 8.98 -38.02
CA THR A 102 -14.82 9.33 -37.90
C THR A 102 -14.08 9.32 -39.24
N ALA A 103 -14.52 8.52 -40.21
CA ALA A 103 -13.91 8.47 -41.54
C ALA A 103 -14.30 9.69 -42.41
N SER A 104 -15.54 10.18 -42.28
CA SER A 104 -16.00 11.36 -43.02
C SER A 104 -15.41 12.67 -42.50
N SER A 105 -15.02 12.75 -41.23
CA SER A 105 -14.38 13.95 -40.63
C SER A 105 -12.88 14.07 -40.94
N ARG A 106 -12.24 13.03 -41.50
CA ARG A 106 -10.81 13.02 -41.83
C ARG A 106 -10.52 13.23 -43.33
N ALA A 107 -11.59 13.39 -44.13
CA ALA A 107 -11.54 13.56 -45.58
C ALA A 107 -12.07 14.94 -46.04
N GLN A 108 -12.21 15.90 -45.11
CA GLN A 108 -12.43 17.32 -45.41
C GLN A 108 -11.26 18.14 -44.89
#